data_AF-A0A699X045-F1
#
_entry.id   AF-A0A699X045-F1
#
_cell.length_a   1.000
_cell.length_b   1.000
_cell.length_c   1.000
_cell.angle_alpha   90.00
_cell.angle_beta   90.00
_cell.angle_gamma   90.00
#
_symmetry.space_group_name_H-M   'P 1'
#
loop_
_entity.id
_entity.type
_entity.pdbx_description
1 polymer ?
#
loop_
_entity_poly.entity_id
_entity_poly.type
_entity_poly.pdbx_seq_one_letter_code
_entity_poly.pdbx_strand_id
1 'polypeptide(L)' 'VSAGSSRPFTSGQGGAQGKQMVITCYNCKGKGHMSKQCTKPRRKRDANWFKDKVLLVQAQANGEVL' A
#
# COMPACT_ATOMS: atom_id res chain seq x y z
N VAL A 1 23.92 0.19 19.71
CA VAL A 1 22.88 1.24 19.73
C VAL A 1 22.22 1.32 18.36
N SER A 2 20.89 1.25 18.27
CA SER A 2 20.05 1.73 17.14
C SER A 2 18.63 1.22 17.34
N ALA A 3 17.91 1.82 18.30
CA ALA A 3 16.46 1.75 18.31
C ALA A 3 15.96 2.74 17.25
N GLY A 4 15.59 2.22 16.08
CA GLY A 4 14.93 3.01 15.04
C GLY A 4 13.58 3.48 15.56
N SER A 5 13.56 4.70 16.10
CA SER A 5 12.38 5.35 16.66
C SER A 5 11.32 5.52 15.56
N SER A 6 10.34 4.62 15.53
CA SER A 6 9.14 4.72 14.69
C SER A 6 8.35 5.94 15.12
N ARG A 7 8.56 7.08 14.45
CA ARG A 7 7.72 8.26 14.64
C ARG A 7 6.30 7.93 14.17
N PRO A 8 5.25 8.16 14.98
CA PRO A 8 3.89 8.06 14.49
C PRO A 8 3.71 9.08 13.36
N PHE A 9 3.18 8.61 12.24
CA PHE A 9 3.01 9.39 11.04
C PHE A 9 1.90 10.43 11.27
N THR A 10 2.26 11.64 11.68
CA THR A 10 1.39 12.82 11.53
C THR A 10 2.04 13.70 10.47
N SER A 11 1.55 13.64 9.24
CA SER A 11 1.89 14.65 8.23
C SER A 11 0.84 14.69 7.13
N GLY A 12 0.15 15.83 7.05
CA GLY A 12 -0.53 16.32 5.85
C GLY A 12 -2.05 16.05 5.78
N GLN A 13 -2.82 17.12 5.90
CA GLN A 13 -4.28 17.19 5.71
C GLN A 13 -4.71 16.81 4.28
N GLY A 14 -5.85 16.12 4.15
CA GLY A 14 -6.50 15.92 2.85
C GLY A 14 -7.56 14.81 2.82
N GLY A 15 -8.70 15.03 3.47
CA GLY A 15 -9.97 14.38 3.08
C GLY A 15 -10.47 13.21 3.95
N ALA A 16 -11.70 13.37 4.42
CA ALA A 16 -12.64 12.38 4.96
C ALA A 16 -12.31 11.72 6.32
N GLN A 17 -13.06 12.17 7.32
CA GLN A 17 -13.19 11.59 8.65
C GLN A 17 -13.79 10.17 8.59
N GLY A 18 -13.43 9.31 9.54
CA GLY A 18 -14.33 8.23 9.99
C GLY A 18 -14.04 6.81 9.52
N LYS A 19 -12.78 6.34 9.60
CA LYS A 19 -12.40 4.93 9.85
C LYS A 19 -10.89 4.84 9.87
N GLN A 20 -10.31 4.27 10.91
CA GLN A 20 -8.89 3.93 10.97
C GLN A 20 -8.62 2.81 9.97
N MET A 21 -8.71 3.12 8.68
CA MET A 21 -8.41 2.18 7.60
C MET A 21 -6.95 1.82 7.73
N VAL A 22 -6.72 0.57 8.13
CA VAL A 22 -5.39 0.02 8.27
C VAL A 22 -4.74 0.05 6.90
N ILE A 23 -3.93 1.09 6.67
CA ILE A 23 -3.24 1.31 5.40
C ILE A 23 -2.38 0.07 5.14
N THR A 24 -2.72 -0.66 4.08
CA THR A 24 -2.02 -1.88 3.69
C THR A 24 -1.08 -1.57 2.54
N CYS A 25 0.19 -1.88 2.72
CA CYS A 25 1.24 -1.70 1.73
C CYS A 25 1.11 -2.74 0.62
N TYR A 26 0.85 -2.31 -0.62
CA TYR A 26 0.78 -3.20 -1.78
C TYR A 26 2.12 -3.89 -2.11
N ASN A 27 3.26 -3.32 -1.68
CA ASN A 27 4.57 -3.91 -1.95
C ASN A 27 4.82 -5.17 -1.10
N CYS A 28 4.64 -5.07 0.22
CA CYS A 28 4.98 -6.14 1.17
C CYS A 28 3.77 -6.77 1.88
N LYS A 29 2.55 -6.29 1.62
CA LYS A 29 1.31 -6.61 2.36
C LYS A 29 1.37 -6.29 3.85
N GLY A 30 2.31 -5.43 4.27
CA GLY A 30 2.41 -4.94 5.64
C GLY A 30 1.36 -3.88 5.95
N LYS A 31 0.94 -3.79 7.20
CA LYS A 31 -0.03 -2.80 7.69
C LYS A 31 0.68 -1.54 8.20
N GLY A 32 -0.04 -0.43 8.29
CA GLY A 32 0.42 0.82 8.93
C GLY A 32 1.32 1.73 8.09
N HIS A 33 1.56 1.41 6.81
CA HIS A 33 2.34 2.27 5.92
C HIS A 33 1.91 2.13 4.46
N MET A 34 2.09 3.19 3.67
CA MET A 34 1.89 3.15 2.22
C MET A 34 3.10 2.51 1.51
N SER A 35 2.90 1.98 0.30
CA SER A 35 3.99 1.44 -0.52
C SER A 35 5.13 2.43 -0.77
N LYS A 36 4.84 3.74 -0.80
CA LYS A 36 5.84 4.82 -0.93
C LYS A 36 6.80 4.89 0.27
N GLN A 37 6.37 4.43 1.45
CA GLN A 37 7.13 4.44 2.70
C GLN A 37 7.73 3.05 3.01
N CYS A 38 7.54 2.07 2.12
CA CYS A 38 8.01 0.72 2.35
C CYS A 38 9.53 0.63 2.22
N THR A 39 10.20 0.17 3.26
CA THR A 39 11.66 -0.04 3.27
C THR A 39 12.08 -1.35 2.61
N LYS A 40 11.14 -2.26 2.35
CA LYS A 40 11.42 -3.51 1.63
C LYS A 40 11.67 -3.20 0.15
N PRO A 41 12.58 -3.93 -0.52
CA PRO A 41 12.79 -3.77 -1.95
C PRO A 41 11.49 -3.96 -2.72
N ARG A 42 11.37 -3.29 -3.87
CA ARG A 42 10.19 -3.44 -4.71
C ARG A 42 10.07 -4.89 -5.16
N ARG A 43 8.86 -5.44 -5.09
CA ARG A 43 8.56 -6.78 -5.62
C ARG A 43 9.00 -6.85 -7.08
N LYS A 44 9.72 -7.93 -7.45
CA LYS A 44 10.10 -8.19 -8.84
C LYS A 44 8.84 -8.31 -9.71
N ARG A 45 8.95 -7.82 -10.95
CA ARG A 45 7.88 -7.90 -11.96
C ARG A 45 7.88 -9.28 -12.61
N ASP A 46 7.60 -10.29 -11.81
CA ASP A 46 7.51 -11.67 -12.28
C ASP A 46 6.10 -11.95 -12.84
N ALA A 47 5.90 -13.09 -13.52
CA ALA A 47 4.61 -13.45 -14.13
C ALA A 47 3.42 -13.34 -13.16
N ASN A 48 3.61 -13.68 -11.87
CA ASN A 48 2.57 -13.56 -10.86
C ASN A 48 2.22 -12.09 -10.54
N TRP A 49 3.19 -11.17 -10.58
CA TRP A 49 2.93 -9.74 -10.43
C TRP A 49 2.11 -9.20 -11.62
N PHE A 50 2.42 -9.66 -12.84
CA PHE A 50 1.64 -9.28 -14.02
C PHE A 50 0.20 -9.79 -13.94
N LYS A 51 0.00 -11.05 -13.52
CA LYS A 51 -1.35 -11.61 -13.30
C LYS A 51 -2.17 -10.78 -12.30
N ASP A 52 -1.58 -10.46 -11.14
CA ASP A 52 -2.20 -9.63 -10.10
C ASP A 52 -2.54 -8.22 -10.63
N LYS A 53 -1.64 -7.61 -11.41
CA LYS A 53 -1.87 -6.32 -12.06
C LYS A 53 -2.97 -6.36 -13.11
N VAL A 54 -2.99 -7.36 -13.98
CA VAL A 54 -4.01 -7.52 -15.02
C VAL A 54 -5.38 -7.74 -14.36
N LEU A 55 -5.45 -8.57 -13.32
CA LEU A 55 -6.69 -8.79 -12.58
C LEU A 55 -7.21 -7.50 -11.96
N LEU A 56 -6.32 -6.68 -11.39
CA LEU A 56 -6.69 -5.39 -10.82
C LEU A 56 -7.20 -4.41 -11.90
N VAL A 57 -6.51 -4.31 -13.04
CA VAL A 57 -6.93 -3.45 -14.16
C VAL A 57 -8.27 -3.92 -14.73
N GLN A 58 -8.48 -5.23 -14.82
CA GLN A 58 -9.75 -5.80 -15.25
C GLN A 58 -10.87 -5.46 -14.27
N ALA A 59 -10.64 -5.58 -12.96
CA ALA A 59 -11.62 -5.22 -11.94
C ALA A 59 -11.96 -3.72 -11.94
N GLN A 60 -10.98 -2.86 -12.23
CA GLN A 60 -11.20 -1.42 -12.46
C GLN A 60 -12.05 -1.17 -13.73
N ALA A 61 -11.75 -1.87 -14.83
CA ALA A 61 -12.54 -1.78 -16.06
C ALA A 61 -13.98 -2.29 -15.86
N ASN A 62 -14.15 -3.29 -14.99
CA ASN A 62 -15.46 -3.85 -14.63
C ASN A 62 -16.21 -3.01 -13.59
N GLY A 63 -15.60 -1.95 -13.04
CA GLY A 63 -16.21 -1.09 -12.02
C GLY A 63 -16.33 -1.73 -10.63
N GLU A 64 -15.65 -2.85 -10.37
CA GLU A 64 -15.65 -3.53 -9.06
C GLU A 64 -14.69 -2.86 -8.06
N VAL A 65 -13.75 -2.06 -8.55
CA VAL A 65 -12.77 -1.34 -7.74
C VAL A 65 -12.99 0.16 -7.94
N LEU A 66 -13.57 0.81 -6.93
CA LEU A 66 -13.76 2.26 -6.80
C LEU A 66 -12.54 2.95 -6.16
#